data_AF-A0A947U3G4-F1
#
_entry.id   AF-A0A947U3G4-F1
#
_cell.length_a   1.000
_cell.length_b   1.000
_cell.length_c   1.000
_cell.angle_alpha   90.00
_cell.angle_beta   90.00
_cell.angle_gamma   90.00
#
_symmetry.space_group_name_H-M   'P 1'
#
loop_
_entity.id
_entity.type
_entity.pdbx_description
1 polymer ?
#
loop_
_entity_poly.entity_id
_entity_poly.type
_entity_poly.pdbx_seq_one_letter_code
_entity_poly.pdbx_strand_id
1 'polypeptide(L)'
;MNTDTQSAYRSLATHFYATRFPEIPVSAQDELDEFSIIGALLRAAPEYRPDYFRRLRNALALDQKLRGHFWIAQEINRTRNPVTVLGLARKRKQARRQRISDEELGRWVNGLLAKELVVEACALLLISMTGSRPCELSGISVSGNRIVIPGAKHSHGGLRGADRVLEASEDFCRLVSEALESFHSEAKSLDSIRMALHCVALETFPGRKVPSMYTLRHQFGSNLKASGLSRIEIAYVMGHQATDSIARYGDKRFGRAEAVQVKPAREADLSKVRTTHATYARSRAKALRISC
;
A
#
# COMPACT_ATOMS: atom_id res chain seq x y z
N MET A 1 17.30 10.28 -2.94
CA MET A 1 15.83 10.18 -3.15
C MET A 1 15.61 9.68 -4.56
N ASN A 2 14.66 8.78 -4.84
CA ASN A 2 14.41 8.34 -6.23
C ASN A 2 13.78 9.48 -7.07
N THR A 3 14.09 9.54 -8.36
CA THR A 3 13.63 10.56 -9.33
C THR A 3 12.12 10.72 -9.33
N ASP A 4 11.35 9.62 -9.33
CA ASP A 4 9.88 9.66 -9.28
C ASP A 4 9.35 10.37 -8.03
N THR A 5 10.02 10.16 -6.89
CA THR A 5 9.62 10.81 -5.63
C THR A 5 9.91 12.30 -5.68
N GLN A 6 11.02 12.70 -6.29
CA GLN A 6 11.37 14.10 -6.48
C GLN A 6 10.38 14.79 -7.42
N SER A 7 10.05 14.20 -8.57
CA SER A 7 9.04 14.74 -9.50
C SER A 7 7.68 14.89 -8.82
N ALA A 8 7.21 13.86 -8.11
CA ALA A 8 5.95 13.91 -7.38
C ALA A 8 5.92 14.94 -6.25
N TYR A 9 7.07 15.28 -5.66
CA TYR A 9 7.19 16.32 -4.64
C TYR A 9 7.15 17.71 -5.29
N ARG A 10 7.88 17.91 -6.40
CA ARG A 10 7.83 19.17 -7.16
C ARG A 10 6.41 19.49 -7.61
N SER A 11 5.71 18.54 -8.25
CA SER A 11 4.32 18.75 -8.68
C SER A 11 3.39 19.07 -7.51
N LEU A 12 3.60 18.45 -6.34
CA LEU A 12 2.81 18.71 -5.14
C LEU A 12 3.07 20.12 -4.58
N ALA A 13 4.32 20.58 -4.58
CA ALA A 13 4.68 21.94 -4.18
C ALA A 13 4.11 22.98 -5.15
N THR A 14 4.28 22.80 -6.47
CA THR A 14 3.70 23.68 -7.49
C THR A 14 2.20 23.81 -7.36
N HIS A 15 1.48 22.69 -7.17
CA HIS A 15 0.03 22.72 -6.97
C HIS A 15 -0.35 23.47 -5.68
N PHE A 16 0.41 23.29 -4.61
CA PHE A 16 0.18 24.04 -3.38
C PHE A 16 0.34 25.54 -3.59
N TYR A 17 1.40 25.98 -4.26
CA TYR A 17 1.61 27.41 -4.55
C TYR A 17 0.48 27.97 -5.41
N ALA A 18 0.12 27.30 -6.50
CA ALA A 18 -0.98 27.72 -7.37
C ALA A 18 -2.34 27.77 -6.64
N THR A 19 -2.56 26.90 -5.64
CA THR A 19 -3.82 26.86 -4.88
C THR A 19 -3.87 27.91 -3.77
N ARG A 20 -2.73 28.21 -3.13
CA ARG A 20 -2.68 29.07 -1.93
C ARG A 20 -2.27 30.51 -2.23
N PHE A 21 -1.66 30.74 -3.39
CA PHE A 21 -1.25 32.04 -3.90
C PHE A 21 -1.66 32.19 -5.37
N PRO A 22 -2.96 32.06 -5.71
CA PRO A 22 -3.42 32.14 -7.11
C PRO A 22 -3.11 33.48 -7.78
N GLU A 23 -2.96 34.54 -7.00
CA GLU A 23 -2.57 35.88 -7.45
C GLU A 23 -1.08 36.00 -7.82
N ILE A 24 -0.24 35.05 -7.40
CA ILE A 24 1.19 35.06 -7.69
C ILE A 24 1.47 34.18 -8.91
N PRO A 25 1.93 34.75 -10.04
CA PRO A 25 2.23 33.95 -11.23
C PRO A 25 3.36 32.97 -10.94
N VAL A 26 3.38 31.83 -11.66
CA VAL A 26 4.38 30.77 -11.46
C VAL A 26 5.80 31.30 -11.55
N SER A 27 6.04 32.28 -12.44
CA SER A 27 7.33 32.95 -12.60
C SER A 27 7.79 33.74 -11.37
N ALA A 28 6.87 34.20 -10.52
CA ALA A 28 7.16 34.97 -9.30
C ALA A 28 7.09 34.11 -8.02
N GLN A 29 6.82 32.81 -8.12
CA GLN A 29 6.77 31.92 -6.94
C GLN A 29 8.13 31.79 -6.23
N ASP A 30 9.23 32.16 -6.88
CA ASP A 30 10.57 32.17 -6.29
C ASP A 30 10.79 33.32 -5.30
N GLU A 31 9.91 34.34 -5.32
CA GLU A 31 9.94 35.51 -4.43
C GLU A 31 9.15 35.28 -3.14
N LEU A 32 8.48 34.13 -3.00
CA LEU A 32 7.73 33.78 -1.81
C LEU A 32 8.67 33.62 -0.60
N ASP A 33 8.44 34.44 0.41
CA ASP A 33 9.20 34.38 1.66
C ASP A 33 8.78 33.21 2.57
N GLU A 34 9.61 32.97 3.58
CA GLU A 34 9.42 31.91 4.56
C GLU A 34 8.05 32.00 5.27
N PHE A 35 7.70 33.19 5.73
CA PHE A 35 6.48 33.43 6.51
C PHE A 35 5.22 33.16 5.70
N SER A 36 5.22 33.54 4.42
CA SER A 36 4.12 33.31 3.50
C SER A 36 3.89 31.81 3.33
N ILE A 37 4.94 31.05 3.02
CA ILE A 37 4.85 29.61 2.78
C ILE A 37 4.44 28.86 4.05
N ILE A 38 5.10 29.12 5.18
CA ILE A 38 4.80 28.45 6.46
C ILE A 38 3.39 28.84 6.93
N GLY A 39 3.04 30.12 6.85
CA GLY A 39 1.71 30.62 7.20
C GLY A 39 0.61 29.94 6.39
N ALA A 40 0.78 29.83 5.07
CA ALA A 40 -0.17 29.12 4.21
C ALA A 40 -0.25 27.62 4.55
N LEU A 41 0.89 26.97 4.82
CA LEU A 41 0.94 25.56 5.19
C LEU A 41 0.19 25.30 6.50
N LEU A 42 0.38 26.17 7.50
CA LEU A 42 -0.28 26.08 8.80
C LEU A 42 -1.79 26.33 8.69
N ARG A 43 -2.22 27.35 7.94
CA ARG A 43 -3.64 27.62 7.68
C ARG A 43 -4.35 26.45 7.00
N ALA A 44 -3.66 25.78 6.07
CA ALA A 44 -4.18 24.63 5.34
C ALA A 44 -4.19 23.32 6.17
N ALA A 45 -3.48 23.27 7.31
CA ALA A 45 -3.30 22.03 8.06
C ALA A 45 -4.60 21.29 8.46
N PRO A 46 -5.69 21.98 8.90
CA PRO A 46 -6.95 21.33 9.24
C PRO A 46 -7.64 20.63 8.05
N GLU A 47 -7.37 21.09 6.83
CA GLU A 47 -7.94 20.53 5.61
C GLU A 47 -7.29 19.19 5.23
N TYR A 48 -6.16 18.86 5.84
CA TYR A 48 -5.35 17.70 5.50
C TYR A 48 -5.31 16.65 6.61
N ARG A 49 -4.97 15.42 6.23
CA ARG A 49 -4.52 14.43 7.20
C ARG A 49 -3.10 14.73 7.66
N PRO A 50 -2.70 14.32 8.88
CA PRO A 50 -1.32 14.40 9.33
C PRO A 50 -0.29 13.83 8.35
N ASP A 51 -0.56 12.67 7.74
CA ASP A 51 0.34 12.05 6.76
C ASP A 51 0.50 12.89 5.49
N TYR A 52 -0.59 13.50 5.01
CA TYR A 52 -0.56 14.34 3.82
C TYR A 52 0.15 15.67 4.13
N PHE A 53 -0.14 16.29 5.27
CA PHE A 53 0.58 17.48 5.75
C PHE A 53 2.09 17.22 5.78
N ARG A 54 2.52 16.09 6.36
CA ARG A 54 3.94 15.72 6.42
C ARG A 54 4.54 15.57 5.02
N ARG A 55 3.82 14.93 4.08
CA ARG A 55 4.26 14.79 2.69
C ARG A 55 4.37 16.15 2.01
N LEU A 56 3.37 17.01 2.16
CA LEU A 56 3.33 18.35 1.60
C LEU A 56 4.48 19.22 2.15
N ARG A 57 4.68 19.23 3.46
CA ARG A 57 5.81 19.91 4.12
C ARG A 57 7.15 19.46 3.53
N ASN A 58 7.36 18.15 3.41
CA ASN A 58 8.59 17.62 2.83
C ASN A 58 8.74 17.99 1.34
N ALA A 59 7.64 18.10 0.60
CA ALA A 59 7.63 18.53 -0.80
C ALA A 59 8.00 20.00 -0.96
N LEU A 60 7.40 20.88 -0.15
CA LEU A 60 7.72 22.31 -0.11
C LEU A 60 9.18 22.54 0.28
N ALA A 61 9.67 21.86 1.32
CA ALA A 61 11.07 21.96 1.72
C ALA A 61 12.04 21.45 0.64
N LEU A 62 11.69 20.39 -0.10
CA LEU A 62 12.49 19.92 -1.22
C LEU A 62 12.52 20.93 -2.36
N ASP A 63 11.36 21.50 -2.71
CA ASP A 63 11.25 22.48 -3.79
C ASP A 63 12.08 23.75 -3.48
N GLN A 64 11.94 24.30 -2.28
CA GLN A 64 12.73 25.44 -1.80
C GLN A 64 14.23 25.14 -1.80
N LYS A 65 14.62 23.93 -1.36
CA LYS A 65 16.02 23.50 -1.44
C LYS A 65 16.55 23.47 -2.87
N LEU A 66 15.75 23.00 -3.84
CA LEU A 66 16.14 22.94 -5.25
C LEU A 66 16.23 24.34 -5.91
N ARG A 67 15.49 25.32 -5.38
CA ARG A 67 15.56 26.74 -5.76
C ARG A 67 16.73 27.50 -5.11
N GLY A 68 17.51 26.84 -4.24
CA GLY A 68 18.62 27.47 -3.51
C GLY A 68 18.24 28.11 -2.18
N HIS A 69 16.96 28.08 -1.80
CA HIS A 69 16.44 28.66 -0.57
C HIS A 69 16.60 27.71 0.63
N PHE A 70 17.85 27.43 1.00
CA PHE A 70 18.17 26.44 2.03
C PHE A 70 17.62 26.78 3.42
N TRP A 71 17.64 28.06 3.79
CA TRP A 71 17.09 28.55 5.07
C TRP A 71 15.58 28.29 5.15
N ILE A 72 14.83 28.73 4.12
CA ILE A 72 13.38 28.51 4.02
C ILE A 72 13.04 27.02 4.10
N ALA A 73 13.79 26.18 3.37
CA ALA A 73 13.60 24.73 3.42
C ALA A 73 13.80 24.14 4.83
N GLN A 74 14.75 24.68 5.61
CA GLN A 74 14.99 24.25 6.99
C GLN A 74 13.81 24.60 7.89
N GLU A 75 13.29 25.81 7.79
CA GLU A 75 12.17 26.28 8.62
C GLU A 75 10.86 25.57 8.28
N ILE A 76 10.59 25.33 6.99
CA ILE A 76 9.48 24.47 6.57
C ILE A 76 9.62 23.07 7.19
N ASN A 77 10.81 22.46 7.20
CA ASN A 77 11.01 21.13 7.79
C ASN A 77 10.78 21.12 9.32
N ARG A 78 11.13 22.21 10.01
CA ARG A 78 10.91 22.38 11.46
C ARG A 78 9.43 22.56 11.82
N THR A 79 8.63 23.04 10.86
CA THR A 79 7.19 23.29 11.06
C THR A 79 6.47 21.99 11.47
N ARG A 80 5.78 22.06 12.61
CA ARG A 80 4.98 20.95 13.16
C ARG A 80 3.51 21.12 12.77
N ASN A 81 2.81 20.00 12.55
CA ASN A 81 1.39 20.06 12.23
C ASN A 81 0.58 20.49 13.47
N PRO A 82 -0.11 21.64 13.43
CA PRO A 82 -0.87 22.15 14.58
C PRO A 82 -2.00 21.20 14.98
N VAL A 83 -2.63 20.49 14.03
CA VAL A 83 -3.67 19.50 14.30
C VAL A 83 -3.14 18.36 15.18
N THR A 84 -1.88 17.98 15.01
CA THR A 84 -1.29 16.91 15.83
C THR A 84 -0.76 17.42 17.17
N VAL A 85 -0.12 18.59 17.18
CA VAL A 85 0.53 19.14 18.39
C VAL A 85 -0.50 19.66 19.38
N LEU A 86 -1.55 20.31 18.89
CA LEU A 86 -2.60 20.91 19.72
C LEU A 86 -3.80 19.97 19.94
N GLY A 87 -3.73 18.73 19.45
CA GLY A 87 -4.82 17.77 19.62
C GLY A 87 -6.13 18.12 18.91
N LEU A 88 -6.09 18.94 17.85
CA LEU A 88 -7.30 19.38 17.14
C LEU A 88 -7.98 18.23 16.38
N ALA A 89 -9.24 18.47 16.00
CA ALA A 89 -10.03 17.52 15.21
C ALA A 89 -9.31 17.14 13.91
N ARG A 90 -9.11 15.83 13.71
CA ARG A 90 -8.41 15.28 12.54
C ARG A 90 -9.39 14.95 11.42
N LYS A 91 -9.02 15.27 10.18
CA LYS A 91 -9.76 14.82 8.98
C LYS A 91 -9.94 13.30 8.97
N ARG A 92 -11.20 12.84 9.00
CA ARG A 92 -11.55 11.41 9.16
C ARG A 92 -11.12 10.54 7.99
N LYS A 93 -10.59 9.35 8.29
CA LYS A 93 -10.46 8.14 7.45
C LYS A 93 -11.40 8.03 6.24
N GLN A 94 -11.01 8.17 4.96
CA GLN A 94 -11.93 7.70 3.90
C GLN A 94 -12.00 6.18 4.03
N ALA A 95 -13.19 5.67 4.29
CA ALA A 95 -13.41 4.24 4.47
C ALA A 95 -13.30 3.54 3.10
N ARG A 96 -12.37 2.60 2.98
CA ARG A 96 -12.19 1.78 1.78
C ARG A 96 -12.78 0.40 2.00
N ARG A 97 -13.22 -0.25 0.94
CA ARG A 97 -13.63 -1.65 0.98
C ARG A 97 -12.40 -2.54 1.20
N GLN A 98 -12.46 -3.39 2.21
CA GLN A 98 -11.36 -4.28 2.62
C GLN A 98 -11.68 -5.77 2.45
N ARG A 99 -12.90 -6.08 2.01
CA ARG A 99 -13.42 -7.45 1.90
C ARG A 99 -14.14 -7.63 0.57
N ILE A 100 -14.04 -8.84 0.04
CA ILE A 100 -14.72 -9.27 -1.16
C ILE A 100 -14.87 -10.80 -1.06
N SER A 101 -16.06 -11.33 -1.34
CA SER A 101 -16.27 -12.78 -1.40
C SER A 101 -15.82 -13.36 -2.75
N ASP A 102 -15.74 -14.68 -2.86
CA ASP A 102 -15.36 -15.35 -4.10
C ASP A 102 -16.42 -15.14 -5.19
N GLU A 103 -17.69 -15.12 -4.83
CA GLU A 103 -18.79 -14.82 -5.76
C GLU A 103 -18.69 -13.37 -6.28
N GLU A 104 -18.32 -12.44 -5.40
CA GLU A 104 -18.09 -11.05 -5.79
C GLU A 104 -16.87 -10.91 -6.69
N LEU A 105 -15.77 -11.59 -6.38
CA LEU A 105 -14.58 -11.64 -7.24
C LEU A 105 -14.92 -12.25 -8.60
N GLY A 106 -15.64 -13.37 -8.63
CA GLY A 106 -16.08 -14.03 -9.86
C GLY A 106 -16.94 -13.12 -10.73
N ARG A 107 -17.89 -12.38 -10.15
CA ARG A 107 -18.66 -11.36 -10.89
C ARG A 107 -17.78 -10.26 -11.49
N TRP A 108 -16.76 -9.82 -10.75
CA TRP A 108 -15.85 -8.78 -11.25
C TRP A 108 -14.97 -9.29 -12.40
N VAL A 109 -14.43 -10.50 -12.27
CA VAL A 109 -13.65 -11.17 -13.31
C VAL A 109 -14.51 -11.39 -14.56
N ASN A 110 -15.73 -11.93 -14.40
CA ASN A 110 -16.63 -12.16 -15.53
C ASN A 110 -17.02 -10.85 -16.24
N GLY A 111 -17.23 -9.76 -15.50
CA GLY A 111 -17.50 -8.44 -16.08
C GLY A 111 -16.33 -7.87 -16.88
N LEU A 112 -15.08 -8.21 -16.52
CA LEU A 112 -13.89 -7.84 -17.30
C LEU A 112 -13.78 -8.69 -18.56
N LEU A 113 -13.95 -10.01 -18.43
CA LEU A 113 -13.88 -10.94 -19.56
C LEU A 113 -14.97 -10.67 -20.60
N ALA A 114 -16.19 -10.32 -20.17
CA ALA A 114 -17.28 -9.93 -21.08
C ALA A 114 -16.99 -8.66 -21.88
N LYS A 115 -16.00 -7.86 -21.47
CA LYS A 115 -15.50 -6.68 -22.19
C LYS A 115 -14.13 -6.93 -22.83
N GLU A 116 -13.70 -8.19 -22.92
CA GLU A 116 -12.42 -8.61 -23.50
C GLU A 116 -11.18 -8.05 -22.75
N LEU A 117 -11.35 -7.67 -21.49
CA LEU A 117 -10.29 -7.13 -20.62
C LEU A 117 -9.54 -8.25 -19.90
N VAL A 118 -8.90 -9.13 -20.67
CA VAL A 118 -8.23 -10.34 -20.17
C VAL A 118 -7.05 -10.01 -19.25
N VAL A 119 -6.18 -9.07 -19.65
CA VAL A 119 -5.03 -8.64 -18.84
C VAL A 119 -5.47 -8.14 -17.46
N GLU A 120 -6.53 -7.34 -17.42
CA GLU A 120 -7.11 -6.80 -16.19
C GLU A 120 -7.71 -7.90 -15.30
N ALA A 121 -8.42 -8.87 -15.90
CA ALA A 121 -8.96 -10.02 -15.20
C ALA A 121 -7.84 -10.85 -14.55
N CYS A 122 -6.79 -11.17 -15.32
CA CYS A 122 -5.61 -11.89 -14.83
C CYS A 122 -4.87 -11.11 -13.74
N ALA A 123 -4.81 -9.79 -13.82
CA ALA A 123 -4.25 -8.96 -12.75
C ALA A 123 -4.99 -9.15 -11.41
N LEU A 124 -6.33 -9.26 -11.42
CA LEU A 124 -7.09 -9.56 -10.20
C LEU A 124 -6.79 -10.96 -9.67
N LEU A 125 -6.77 -11.96 -10.54
CA LEU A 125 -6.50 -13.35 -10.18
C LEU A 125 -5.09 -13.51 -9.58
N LEU A 126 -4.07 -12.90 -10.18
CA LEU A 126 -2.71 -12.95 -9.66
C LEU A 126 -2.61 -12.37 -8.24
N ILE A 127 -3.32 -11.27 -7.97
CA ILE A 127 -3.36 -10.67 -6.62
C ILE A 127 -4.12 -11.56 -5.64
N SER A 128 -5.24 -12.17 -6.04
CA SER A 128 -6.01 -13.05 -5.15
C SER A 128 -5.28 -14.36 -4.86
N MET A 129 -4.50 -14.88 -5.81
CA MET A 129 -3.73 -16.12 -5.67
C MET A 129 -2.44 -15.94 -4.86
N THR A 130 -1.72 -14.83 -5.05
CA THR A 130 -0.36 -14.66 -4.50
C THR A 130 -0.25 -13.58 -3.42
N GLY A 131 -1.29 -12.76 -3.26
CA GLY A 131 -1.26 -11.61 -2.37
C GLY A 131 -0.40 -10.45 -2.85
N SER A 132 0.10 -10.46 -4.09
CA SER A 132 1.07 -9.50 -4.61
C SER A 132 0.58 -8.06 -4.64
N ARG A 133 1.51 -7.09 -4.57
CA ARG A 133 1.16 -5.69 -4.80
C ARG A 133 0.92 -5.50 -6.30
N PRO A 134 0.05 -4.55 -6.70
CA PRO A 134 -0.17 -4.28 -8.12
C PRO A 134 1.11 -3.99 -8.90
N CYS A 135 2.05 -3.26 -8.30
CA CYS A 135 3.34 -2.93 -8.91
C CYS A 135 4.38 -4.07 -8.86
N GLU A 136 4.05 -5.23 -8.28
CA GLU A 136 4.92 -6.41 -8.27
C GLU A 136 4.53 -7.41 -9.38
N LEU A 137 3.32 -7.28 -9.96
CA LEU A 137 2.76 -8.28 -10.86
C LEU A 137 3.65 -8.58 -12.07
N SER A 138 4.20 -7.54 -12.69
CA SER A 138 5.05 -7.68 -13.88
C SER A 138 6.39 -8.36 -13.63
N GLY A 139 6.81 -8.51 -12.37
CA GLY A 139 8.06 -9.16 -11.99
C GLY A 139 7.88 -10.59 -11.49
N ILE A 140 6.65 -11.09 -11.38
CA ILE A 140 6.39 -12.44 -10.88
C ILE A 140 6.93 -13.45 -11.89
N SER A 141 7.58 -14.51 -11.40
CA SER A 141 7.96 -15.67 -12.21
C SER A 141 7.64 -16.97 -11.48
N VAL A 142 7.46 -18.04 -12.23
CA VAL A 142 7.15 -19.38 -11.71
C VAL A 142 8.19 -20.36 -12.22
N SER A 143 8.67 -21.24 -11.34
CA SER A 143 9.61 -22.31 -11.67
C SER A 143 9.28 -23.55 -10.86
N GLY A 144 8.76 -24.58 -11.53
CA GLY A 144 8.25 -25.80 -10.87
C GLY A 144 7.17 -25.45 -9.85
N ASN A 145 7.42 -25.80 -8.58
CA ASN A 145 6.51 -25.54 -7.46
C ASN A 145 6.79 -24.20 -6.73
N ARG A 146 7.64 -23.33 -7.31
CA ARG A 146 8.06 -22.06 -6.72
C ARG A 146 7.51 -20.86 -7.49
N ILE A 147 7.04 -19.86 -6.76
CA ILE A 147 6.61 -18.55 -7.28
C ILE A 147 7.56 -17.50 -6.70
N VAL A 148 8.32 -16.83 -7.56
CA VAL A 148 9.27 -15.77 -7.18
C VAL A 148 8.62 -14.42 -7.42
N ILE A 149 8.58 -13.58 -6.39
CA ILE A 149 7.98 -12.25 -6.47
C ILE A 149 8.98 -11.20 -5.98
N PRO A 150 9.61 -10.45 -6.91
CA PRO A 150 10.47 -9.32 -6.58
C PRO A 150 9.72 -8.21 -5.86
N GLY A 151 10.35 -7.61 -4.86
CA GLY A 151 9.76 -6.57 -4.03
C GLY A 151 9.83 -5.19 -4.70
N ALA A 152 8.69 -4.64 -5.14
CA ALA A 152 8.65 -3.35 -5.84
C ALA A 152 9.04 -2.09 -5.01
N LYS A 153 9.48 -2.23 -3.76
CA LYS A 153 9.68 -1.11 -2.83
C LYS A 153 11.00 -1.12 -2.08
N HIS A 154 12.11 -1.52 -2.71
CA HIS A 154 13.47 -1.39 -2.17
C HIS A 154 13.84 0.09 -1.91
N SER A 155 13.27 0.69 -0.87
CA SER A 155 13.46 2.08 -0.48
C SER A 155 14.05 2.12 0.92
N HIS A 156 14.72 3.22 1.28
CA HIS A 156 15.43 3.38 2.56
C HIS A 156 16.53 2.32 2.75
N GLY A 157 17.39 2.10 1.75
CA GLY A 157 18.51 1.16 1.85
C GLY A 157 18.08 -0.31 1.99
N GLY A 158 16.97 -0.71 1.36
CA GLY A 158 16.45 -2.09 1.44
C GLY A 158 15.62 -2.40 2.68
N LEU A 159 15.27 -1.39 3.50
CA LEU A 159 14.46 -1.54 4.73
C LEU A 159 12.94 -1.53 4.50
N ARG A 160 12.51 -1.53 3.23
CA ARG A 160 11.10 -1.65 2.82
C ARG A 160 11.01 -2.55 1.59
N GLY A 161 9.88 -3.27 1.48
CA GLY A 161 9.67 -4.29 0.45
C GLY A 161 10.59 -5.50 0.67
N ALA A 162 10.15 -6.69 0.29
CA ALA A 162 11.00 -7.87 0.33
C ALA A 162 10.67 -8.74 -0.88
N ASP A 163 11.73 -9.22 -1.52
CA ASP A 163 11.63 -10.36 -2.43
C ASP A 163 11.14 -11.55 -1.63
N ARG A 164 10.33 -12.38 -2.27
CA ARG A 164 9.81 -13.58 -1.66
C ARG A 164 9.75 -14.72 -2.65
N VAL A 165 10.04 -15.91 -2.15
CA VAL A 165 9.89 -17.16 -2.87
C VAL A 165 8.81 -17.94 -2.13
N LEU A 166 7.70 -18.18 -2.81
CA LEU A 166 6.57 -18.93 -2.29
C LEU A 166 6.60 -20.35 -2.87
N GLU A 167 6.13 -21.32 -2.11
CA GLU A 167 5.86 -22.67 -2.60
C GLU A 167 4.35 -22.96 -2.60
N ALA A 168 3.91 -23.73 -3.59
CA ALA A 168 2.54 -24.20 -3.76
C ALA A 168 2.54 -25.57 -4.46
N SER A 169 1.36 -26.16 -4.71
CA SER A 169 1.27 -27.34 -5.57
C SER A 169 1.64 -27.00 -7.02
N GLU A 170 2.07 -28.00 -7.79
CA GLU A 170 2.38 -27.82 -9.22
C GLU A 170 1.16 -27.36 -10.01
N ASP A 171 -0.02 -27.90 -9.73
CA ASP A 171 -1.26 -27.46 -10.36
C ASP A 171 -1.57 -25.99 -10.07
N PHE A 172 -1.36 -25.53 -8.84
CA PHE A 172 -1.54 -24.13 -8.51
C PHE A 172 -0.49 -23.24 -9.18
N CYS A 173 0.75 -23.69 -9.25
CA CYS A 173 1.80 -22.97 -9.97
C CYS A 173 1.49 -22.87 -11.47
N ARG A 174 0.91 -23.92 -12.07
CA ARG A 174 0.44 -23.90 -13.47
C ARG A 174 -0.63 -22.84 -13.69
N LEU A 175 -1.63 -22.76 -12.81
CA LEU A 175 -2.67 -21.72 -12.86
C LEU A 175 -2.08 -20.31 -12.75
N VAL A 176 -1.09 -20.12 -11.88
CA VAL A 176 -0.39 -18.84 -11.75
C VAL A 176 0.41 -18.52 -13.02
N SER A 177 1.10 -19.49 -13.61
CA SER A 177 1.83 -19.32 -14.88
C SER A 177 0.89 -18.93 -16.03
N GLU A 178 -0.22 -19.63 -16.21
CA GLU A 178 -1.21 -19.33 -17.26
C GLU A 178 -1.80 -17.91 -17.10
N ALA A 179 -2.08 -17.51 -15.85
CA ALA A 179 -2.54 -16.16 -15.56
C ALA A 179 -1.44 -15.11 -15.82
N LEU A 180 -0.16 -15.43 -15.60
CA LEU A 180 0.97 -14.54 -15.91
C LEU A 180 1.16 -14.39 -17.41
N GLU A 181 1.11 -15.48 -18.16
CA GLU A 181 1.20 -15.46 -19.63
C GLU A 181 0.10 -14.56 -20.22
N SER A 182 -1.13 -14.73 -19.75
CA SER A 182 -2.26 -13.89 -20.16
C SER A 182 -2.14 -12.43 -19.68
N PHE A 183 -1.57 -12.20 -18.50
CA PHE A 183 -1.29 -10.84 -18.01
C PHE A 183 -0.21 -10.13 -18.85
N HIS A 184 0.74 -10.89 -19.38
CA HIS A 184 1.84 -10.39 -20.21
C HIS A 184 1.52 -10.39 -21.72
N SER A 185 0.34 -10.85 -22.13
CA SER A 185 -0.03 -10.92 -23.54
C SER A 185 -0.11 -9.54 -24.22
N GLU A 186 -0.36 -8.49 -23.44
CA GLU A 186 -0.39 -7.10 -23.90
C GLU A 186 0.34 -6.18 -22.91
N ALA A 187 1.21 -5.32 -23.43
CA ALA A 187 1.92 -4.33 -22.63
C ALA A 187 0.97 -3.20 -22.19
N LYS A 188 0.45 -3.28 -20.97
CA LYS A 188 -0.38 -2.22 -20.37
C LYS A 188 0.29 -1.57 -19.17
N SER A 189 0.08 -0.26 -19.04
CA SER A 189 0.50 0.47 -17.84
C SER A 189 -0.35 0.06 -16.63
N LEU A 190 0.23 0.06 -15.43
CA LEU A 190 -0.52 -0.22 -14.20
C LEU A 190 -1.69 0.76 -13.98
N ASP A 191 -1.55 1.99 -14.47
CA ASP A 191 -2.57 3.02 -14.35
C ASP A 191 -3.75 2.76 -15.29
N SER A 192 -3.52 2.30 -16.53
CA SER A 192 -4.61 1.90 -17.42
C SER A 192 -5.37 0.69 -16.89
N ILE A 193 -4.64 -0.33 -16.41
CA ILE A 193 -5.23 -1.51 -15.76
C ILE A 193 -6.11 -1.08 -14.58
N ARG A 194 -5.59 -0.20 -13.70
CA ARG A 194 -6.34 0.31 -12.55
C ARG A 194 -7.62 1.04 -12.96
N MET A 195 -7.58 1.83 -14.03
CA MET A 195 -8.75 2.58 -14.50
C MET A 195 -9.81 1.65 -15.07
N ALA A 196 -9.43 0.71 -15.94
CA ALA A 196 -10.34 -0.28 -16.50
C ALA A 196 -11.01 -1.12 -15.40
N LEU A 197 -10.22 -1.62 -14.44
CA LEU A 197 -10.73 -2.31 -13.26
C LEU A 197 -11.74 -1.47 -12.46
N HIS A 198 -11.49 -0.18 -12.30
CA HIS A 198 -12.37 0.72 -11.58
C HIS A 198 -13.70 0.94 -12.30
N CYS A 199 -13.68 1.17 -13.61
CA CYS A 199 -14.89 1.34 -14.42
C CYS A 199 -15.78 0.10 -14.34
N VAL A 200 -15.21 -1.09 -14.56
CA VAL A 200 -15.99 -2.34 -14.47
C VAL A 200 -16.49 -2.59 -13.04
N ALA A 201 -15.72 -2.22 -12.02
CA ALA A 201 -16.15 -2.34 -10.63
C ALA A 201 -17.33 -1.41 -10.29
N LEU A 202 -17.42 -0.21 -10.89
CA LEU A 202 -18.56 0.69 -10.72
C LEU A 202 -19.84 0.07 -11.28
N GLU A 203 -19.75 -0.57 -12.45
CA GLU A 203 -20.85 -1.27 -13.09
C GLU A 203 -21.26 -2.55 -12.32
N THR A 204 -20.28 -3.30 -11.82
CA THR A 204 -20.52 -4.60 -11.14
C THR A 204 -21.07 -4.44 -9.71
N PHE A 205 -20.77 -3.32 -9.05
CA PHE A 205 -21.13 -3.08 -7.66
C PHE A 205 -21.82 -1.71 -7.44
N PRO A 206 -22.96 -1.46 -8.11
CA PRO A 206 -23.64 -0.18 -8.03
C PRO A 206 -24.10 0.11 -6.60
N GLY A 207 -23.98 1.37 -6.18
CA GLY A 207 -24.39 1.83 -4.83
C GLY A 207 -23.53 1.29 -3.66
N ARG A 208 -22.46 0.53 -3.94
CA ARG A 208 -21.57 -0.03 -2.92
C ARG A 208 -20.20 0.62 -2.99
N LYS A 209 -19.41 0.48 -1.91
CA LYS A 209 -18.00 0.89 -1.94
C LYS A 209 -17.27 0.06 -3.00
N VAL A 210 -16.70 0.75 -3.98
CA VAL A 210 -16.01 0.11 -5.11
C VAL A 210 -14.77 -0.63 -4.61
N PRO A 211 -14.62 -1.93 -4.93
CA PRO A 211 -13.39 -2.66 -4.64
C PRO A 211 -12.22 -2.12 -5.48
N SER A 212 -11.01 -2.44 -5.05
CA SER A 212 -9.79 -2.14 -5.78
C SER A 212 -8.86 -3.35 -5.71
N MET A 213 -7.76 -3.33 -6.46
CA MET A 213 -6.69 -4.33 -6.32
C MET A 213 -6.21 -4.47 -4.85
N TYR A 214 -6.20 -3.36 -4.09
CA TYR A 214 -5.85 -3.42 -2.67
C TYR A 214 -6.93 -4.08 -1.81
N THR A 215 -8.20 -4.09 -2.24
CA THR A 215 -9.27 -4.85 -1.57
C THR A 215 -8.96 -6.34 -1.62
N LEU A 216 -8.53 -6.87 -2.77
CA LEU A 216 -8.10 -8.28 -2.89
C LEU A 216 -6.91 -8.58 -2.00
N ARG A 217 -5.89 -7.72 -2.01
CA ARG A 217 -4.74 -7.89 -1.12
C ARG A 217 -5.14 -7.82 0.37
N HIS A 218 -6.13 -7.01 0.74
CA HIS A 218 -6.67 -6.97 2.10
C HIS A 218 -7.44 -8.25 2.46
N GLN A 219 -8.20 -8.81 1.52
CA GLN A 219 -8.89 -10.08 1.68
C GLN A 219 -7.89 -11.23 1.81
N PHE A 220 -6.87 -11.29 0.93
CA PHE A 220 -5.80 -12.28 1.01
C PHE A 220 -5.05 -12.23 2.35
N GLY A 221 -4.74 -11.03 2.85
CA GLY A 221 -4.17 -10.86 4.19
C GLY A 221 -5.11 -11.30 5.33
N SER A 222 -6.42 -11.37 5.10
CA SER A 222 -7.38 -11.96 6.06
C SER A 222 -7.38 -13.48 5.96
N ASN A 223 -7.34 -14.03 4.74
CA ASN A 223 -7.21 -15.45 4.46
C ASN A 223 -5.93 -16.03 5.09
N LEU A 224 -4.79 -15.34 4.95
CA LEU A 224 -3.53 -15.71 5.60
C LEU A 224 -3.62 -15.73 7.14
N LYS A 225 -4.40 -14.84 7.75
CA LYS A 225 -4.61 -14.86 9.20
C LYS A 225 -5.52 -16.00 9.65
N ALA A 226 -6.34 -16.53 8.73
CA ALA A 226 -7.19 -17.69 8.98
C ALA A 226 -6.46 -19.02 8.75
N SER A 227 -5.44 -19.05 7.88
CA SER A 227 -4.70 -20.26 7.51
C SER A 227 -3.79 -20.85 8.59
N GLY A 228 -3.63 -20.18 9.73
CA GLY A 228 -2.81 -20.64 10.84
C GLY A 228 -1.31 -20.33 10.72
N LEU A 229 -0.88 -19.66 9.64
CA LEU A 229 0.49 -19.18 9.48
C LEU A 229 0.89 -18.21 10.60
N SER A 230 2.16 -18.26 10.99
CA SER A 230 2.74 -17.32 11.96
C SER A 230 2.78 -15.90 11.38
N ARG A 231 2.86 -14.88 12.26
CA ARG A 231 2.94 -13.48 11.80
C ARG A 231 4.18 -13.19 10.94
N ILE A 232 5.26 -13.95 11.13
CA ILE A 232 6.49 -13.83 10.35
C ILE A 232 6.25 -14.38 8.94
N GLU A 233 5.68 -15.58 8.82
CA GLU A 233 5.33 -16.18 7.53
C GLU A 233 4.33 -15.32 6.77
N ILE A 234 3.27 -14.84 7.43
CA ILE A 234 2.29 -13.92 6.81
C ILE A 234 2.98 -12.65 6.32
N ALA A 235 3.90 -12.08 7.11
CA ALA A 235 4.65 -10.90 6.68
C ALA A 235 5.54 -11.19 5.47
N TYR A 236 6.22 -12.33 5.45
CA TYR A 236 7.03 -12.76 4.32
C TYR A 236 6.20 -12.97 3.05
N VAL A 237 5.08 -13.70 3.13
CA VAL A 237 4.15 -13.93 2.00
C VAL A 237 3.61 -12.60 1.47
N MET A 238 3.34 -11.63 2.35
CA MET A 238 2.93 -10.29 1.94
C MET A 238 4.09 -9.41 1.47
N GLY A 239 5.35 -9.88 1.46
CA GLY A 239 6.52 -9.07 1.09
C GLY A 239 6.74 -7.89 2.04
N HIS A 240 6.63 -8.14 3.35
CA HIS A 240 6.77 -7.20 4.45
C HIS A 240 7.99 -7.56 5.32
N GLN A 241 8.80 -6.58 5.69
CA GLN A 241 9.97 -6.76 6.56
C GLN A 241 9.71 -6.44 8.05
N ALA A 242 8.44 -6.25 8.43
CA ALA A 242 8.06 -5.95 9.80
C ALA A 242 6.68 -6.51 10.11
N THR A 243 6.52 -7.26 11.20
CA THR A 243 5.27 -7.95 11.55
C THR A 243 4.10 -7.03 11.92
N ASP A 244 4.36 -5.78 12.29
CA ASP A 244 3.29 -4.80 12.59
C ASP A 244 2.43 -4.46 11.40
N SER A 245 3.03 -4.46 10.23
CA SER A 245 2.36 -4.15 8.98
C SER A 245 1.15 -5.06 8.73
N ILE A 246 1.14 -6.26 9.30
CA ILE A 246 0.05 -7.25 9.20
C ILE A 246 -1.20 -6.81 9.96
N ALA A 247 -1.06 -5.98 10.99
CA ALA A 247 -2.20 -5.40 11.70
C ALA A 247 -3.07 -4.50 10.79
N ARG A 248 -2.55 -4.07 9.63
CA ARG A 248 -3.30 -3.26 8.65
C ARG A 248 -4.27 -4.09 7.79
N TYR A 249 -4.06 -5.39 7.68
CA TYR A 249 -4.94 -6.28 6.90
C TYR A 249 -6.20 -6.65 7.67
N GLY A 250 -7.20 -7.20 6.98
CA GLY A 250 -8.50 -7.52 7.57
C GLY A 250 -8.42 -8.57 8.68
N ASP A 251 -9.58 -8.88 9.26
CA ASP A 251 -9.70 -9.74 10.44
C ASP A 251 -9.86 -11.20 10.02
N LYS A 252 -9.20 -12.12 10.75
CA LYS A 252 -9.20 -13.57 10.49
C LYS A 252 -10.60 -14.17 10.41
N ARG A 253 -11.58 -13.59 11.12
CA ARG A 253 -12.98 -14.06 11.13
C ARG A 253 -13.68 -13.93 9.77
N PHE A 254 -13.13 -13.11 8.88
CA PHE A 254 -13.62 -12.93 7.51
C PHE A 254 -12.64 -13.48 6.49
N GLY A 255 -11.63 -14.22 6.94
CA GLY A 255 -10.67 -14.92 6.08
C GLY A 255 -11.10 -16.37 5.85
N ARG A 256 -10.65 -16.93 4.73
CA ARG A 256 -10.84 -18.33 4.36
C ARG A 256 -9.48 -18.99 4.24
N ALA A 257 -9.22 -19.99 5.06
CA ALA A 257 -7.91 -20.65 5.15
C ALA A 257 -7.59 -21.41 3.85
N GLU A 258 -8.59 -22.09 3.30
CA GLU A 258 -8.54 -22.93 2.10
C GLU A 258 -8.26 -22.14 0.82
N ALA A 259 -8.52 -20.83 0.82
CA ALA A 259 -8.19 -19.94 -0.29
C ALA A 259 -6.69 -19.60 -0.36
N VAL A 260 -5.91 -19.92 0.68
CA VAL A 260 -4.45 -19.73 0.69
C VAL A 260 -3.77 -21.02 0.22
N GLN A 261 -3.24 -21.00 -0.99
CA GLN A 261 -2.52 -22.13 -1.60
C GLN A 261 -0.99 -21.92 -1.62
N VAL A 262 -0.52 -20.82 -1.03
CA VAL A 262 0.90 -20.45 -0.98
C VAL A 262 1.42 -20.35 0.45
N LYS A 263 2.67 -20.74 0.66
CA LYS A 263 3.43 -20.52 1.89
C LYS A 263 4.86 -20.11 1.54
N PRO A 264 5.67 -19.59 2.48
CA PRO A 264 7.10 -19.39 2.22
C PRO A 264 7.72 -20.72 1.76
N ALA A 265 8.58 -20.67 0.74
CA ALA A 265 9.34 -21.84 0.33
C ALA A 265 10.13 -22.42 1.50
N ARG A 266 10.33 -23.74 1.54
CA ARG A 266 11.05 -24.42 2.64
C ARG A 266 12.43 -23.82 2.96
N GLU A 267 13.11 -23.30 1.95
CA GLU A 267 14.44 -22.68 2.05
C GLU A 267 14.39 -21.15 2.18
N ALA A 268 13.20 -20.56 2.31
CA ALA A 268 13.04 -19.12 2.37
C ALA A 268 13.70 -18.52 3.62
N ASP A 269 14.56 -17.51 3.41
CA ASP A 269 15.13 -16.73 4.48
C ASP A 269 14.11 -15.75 5.08
N LEU A 270 13.58 -16.11 6.25
CA LEU A 270 12.65 -15.30 7.03
C LEU A 270 13.36 -14.32 7.99
N SER A 271 14.69 -14.39 8.14
CA SER A 271 15.44 -13.60 9.13
C SER A 271 15.34 -12.09 8.92
N LYS A 272 15.07 -11.67 7.67
CA LYS A 272 14.88 -10.27 7.29
C LYS A 272 13.53 -9.69 7.77
N VAL A 273 12.62 -10.52 8.28
CA VAL A 273 11.34 -10.08 8.83
C VAL A 273 11.48 -9.77 10.31
N ARG A 274 11.43 -8.48 10.65
CA ARG A 274 11.56 -8.02 12.04
C ARG A 274 10.26 -8.19 12.82
N THR A 275 10.37 -8.74 14.03
CA THR A 275 9.28 -8.76 15.01
C THR A 275 9.15 -7.38 15.64
N THR A 276 8.16 -6.63 15.21
CA THR A 276 7.88 -5.27 15.72
C THR A 276 6.56 -5.18 16.47
N HIS A 277 5.74 -6.23 16.40
CA HIS A 277 4.41 -6.21 17.00
C HIS A 277 4.45 -6.33 18.52
N ALA A 278 3.58 -5.56 19.17
CA ALA A 278 3.39 -5.66 20.61
C ALA A 278 2.93 -7.07 20.97
N THR A 279 3.77 -7.82 21.69
CA THR A 279 3.38 -9.06 22.34
C THR A 279 2.71 -8.69 23.66
N TYR A 280 1.40 -8.92 23.77
CA TYR A 280 0.76 -8.91 25.09
C TYR A 280 1.30 -10.10 25.87
N ALA A 281 2.26 -9.87 26.77
CA ALA A 281 2.57 -10.84 27.80
C ALA A 281 1.30 -11.03 28.63
N ARG A 282 0.70 -12.22 28.58
CA ARG A 282 -0.33 -12.61 29.54
C ARG A 282 0.35 -12.63 30.91
N SER A 283 0.19 -11.55 31.68
CA SER A 283 0.50 -11.56 33.10
C SER A 283 -0.44 -12.57 33.77
N ARG A 284 -0.03 -13.83 33.84
CA ARG A 284 -0.57 -14.77 34.82
C ARG A 284 -0.10 -14.26 36.17
N ALA A 285 -0.88 -13.37 36.77
CA ALA A 285 -0.74 -13.05 38.18
C ALA A 285 -0.99 -14.36 38.94
N LYS A 286 0.10 -15.01 39.36
CA LYS A 286 0.09 -16.09 40.33
C LYS A 286 -0.33 -15.43 41.64
N ALA A 287 -1.63 -15.42 41.93
CA ALA A 287 -2.14 -15.03 43.23
C ALA A 287 -1.50 -15.95 44.26
N LEU A 288 -0.52 -15.43 45.00
CA LEU A 288 -0.03 -16.01 46.23
C LEU A 288 -1.25 -16.11 47.16
N ARG A 289 -1.72 -17.33 47.38
CA ARG A 289 -2.53 -17.65 48.55
C ARG A 289 -1.66 -17.38 49.76
N ILE A 290 -1.91 -16.28 50.44
CA ILE A 290 -1.48 -16.09 51.82
C ILE A 290 -2.48 -16.89 52.65
N SER A 291 -2.04 -18.03 53.16
CA SER A 291 -2.70 -18.74 54.24
C SER A 291 -2.38 -18.04 55.55
N CYS A 292 -3.40 -17.47 56.18
CA CYS A 292 -3.52 -17.35 57.64
C CYS A 292 -4.72 -18.18 58.06
#